data_AF-A0A661KBQ7-F1
#
_entry.id   AF-A0A661KBQ7-F1
#
_cell.length_a   1.000
_cell.length_b   1.000
_cell.length_c   1.000
_cell.angle_alpha   90.00
_cell.angle_beta   90.00
_cell.angle_gamma   90.00
#
_symmetry.space_group_name_H-M   'P 1'
#
loop_
_entity.id
_entity.type
_entity.pdbx_description
1 polymer ?
#
loop_
_entity_poly.entity_id
_entity_poly.type
_entity_poly.pdbx_seq_one_letter_code
_entity_poly.pdbx_strand_id
1 'polypeptide(L)'
;QKAIEDLTTGLPFAEEIKSLIAEFNAQKSQEALLSHDADQLELLLQLKEHKDLGNRYADEWLRYNAKRLKTGVGRRLAEAILQTDFSAWWFKEEDEDWWVKGR
;
A
#
# COMPACT_ATOMS: atom_id res chain seq x y z
N GLN A 1 3.87 -2.60 24.03
CA GLN A 1 4.01 -1.24 24.57
C GLN A 1 5.47 -0.79 24.71
N LYS A 2 6.35 -1.57 25.34
CA LYS A 2 7.77 -1.22 25.55
C LYS A 2 8.49 -0.65 24.32
N ALA A 3 8.33 -1.24 23.14
CA ALA A 3 8.96 -0.72 21.91
C ALA A 3 8.53 0.71 21.53
N ILE A 4 7.27 1.09 21.77
CA ILE A 4 6.76 2.44 21.48
C ILE A 4 7.29 3.43 22.52
N GLU A 5 7.38 3.01 23.79
CA GLU A 5 7.96 3.82 24.86
C GLU A 5 9.44 4.10 24.61
N ASP A 6 10.20 3.07 24.25
CA ASP A 6 11.62 3.20 23.89
C ASP A 6 11.80 4.11 22.67
N LEU A 7 10.97 3.96 21.63
CA LEU A 7 10.99 4.80 20.41
C LEU A 7 10.76 6.29 20.69
N THR A 8 9.89 6.60 21.66
CA THR A 8 9.42 7.98 21.90
C THR A 8 10.12 8.69 23.06
N THR A 9 11.07 8.01 23.72
CA THR A 9 11.78 8.57 24.87
C THR A 9 12.56 9.84 24.49
N GLY A 10 12.31 10.93 25.21
CA GLY A 10 13.01 12.21 25.01
C GLY A 10 12.46 13.09 23.87
N LEU A 11 11.43 12.65 23.16
CA LEU A 11 10.80 13.45 22.10
C LEU A 11 9.78 14.43 22.69
N PRO A 12 9.77 15.70 22.25
CA PRO A 12 8.80 16.70 22.73
C PRO A 12 7.36 16.41 22.30
N PHE A 13 7.16 15.55 21.29
CA PHE A 13 5.86 15.11 20.75
C PHE A 13 5.60 13.60 20.97
N ALA A 14 6.22 13.01 22.01
CA ALA A 14 6.09 11.59 22.32
C ALA A 14 4.63 11.11 22.42
N GLU A 15 3.77 11.87 23.09
CA GLU A 15 2.36 11.51 23.30
C GLU A 15 1.54 11.57 22.00
N GLU A 16 1.86 12.49 21.09
CA GLU A 16 1.22 12.56 19.78
C GLU A 16 1.51 11.30 18.96
N ILE A 17 2.78 10.88 18.89
CA ILE A 17 3.18 9.64 18.21
C ILE A 17 2.48 8.42 18.82
N LYS A 18 2.48 8.30 20.16
CA LYS A 18 1.80 7.21 20.85
C LYS A 18 0.31 7.17 20.52
N SER A 19 -0.34 8.33 20.49
CA SER A 19 -1.76 8.46 20.14
C SER A 19 -2.02 8.01 18.70
N LEU A 20 -1.23 8.48 17.72
CA LEU A 20 -1.37 8.09 16.32
C LEU A 20 -1.15 6.59 16.11
N ILE A 21 -0.14 6.00 16.76
CA ILE A 21 0.09 4.55 16.69
C ILE A 21 -1.08 3.78 17.31
N ALA A 22 -1.62 4.25 18.45
CA ALA A 22 -2.77 3.62 19.07
C ALA A 22 -4.02 3.71 18.18
N GLU A 23 -4.25 4.85 17.54
CA GLU A 23 -5.33 5.09 16.59
C GLU A 23 -5.23 4.16 15.37
N PHE A 24 -4.05 4.12 14.74
CA PHE A 24 -3.78 3.25 13.60
C PHE A 24 -4.05 1.78 13.94
N ASN A 25 -3.53 1.30 15.07
CA ASN A 25 -3.74 -0.08 15.53
C ASN A 25 -5.20 -0.39 15.87
N ALA A 26 -5.96 0.59 16.36
CA ALA A 26 -7.37 0.40 16.67
C ALA A 26 -8.24 0.26 15.42
N GLN A 27 -7.83 0.85 14.28
CA GLN A 27 -8.54 0.80 13.00
C GLN A 27 -10.02 1.23 13.10
N LYS A 28 -10.29 2.34 13.80
CA LYS A 28 -11.67 2.85 14.00
C LYS A 28 -11.95 4.17 13.31
N SER A 29 -10.94 5.04 13.18
CA SER A 29 -11.07 6.32 12.46
C SER A 29 -10.96 6.10 10.95
N GLN A 30 -11.45 7.07 10.18
CA GLN A 30 -11.38 7.01 8.73
C GLN A 30 -9.92 7.07 8.27
N GLU A 31 -9.10 7.88 8.93
CA GLU A 31 -7.67 8.04 8.72
C GLU A 31 -6.93 6.72 8.94
N ALA A 32 -7.16 6.04 10.07
CA ALA A 32 -6.54 4.75 10.35
C ALA A 32 -6.91 3.66 9.32
N LEU A 33 -8.17 3.65 8.86
CA LEU A 33 -8.62 2.71 7.83
C LEU A 33 -7.97 3.00 6.47
N LEU A 34 -7.87 4.28 6.09
CA LEU A 34 -7.23 4.70 4.85
C LEU A 34 -5.72 4.44 4.87
N SER A 35 -5.03 4.76 5.97
CA SER A 35 -3.60 4.47 6.14
C SER A 35 -3.33 2.97 6.09
N HIS A 36 -4.14 2.16 6.77
CA HIS A 36 -4.00 0.71 6.68
C HIS A 36 -4.21 0.18 5.25
N ASP A 37 -5.22 0.69 4.54
CA ASP A 37 -5.46 0.31 3.16
C ASP A 37 -4.30 0.71 2.24
N ALA A 38 -3.69 1.88 2.47
CA ALA A 38 -2.51 2.31 1.72
C ALA A 38 -1.36 1.30 1.85
N ASP A 39 -1.07 0.81 3.07
CA ASP A 39 -0.05 -0.23 3.29
C ASP A 39 -0.41 -1.54 2.58
N GLN A 40 -1.70 -1.93 2.56
CA GLN A 40 -2.11 -3.14 1.85
C GLN A 40 -1.99 -2.98 0.33
N LEU A 41 -2.33 -1.81 -0.21
CA LEU A 41 -2.22 -1.49 -1.63
C LEU A 41 -0.77 -1.44 -2.10
N GLU A 42 0.15 -0.94 -1.28
CA GLU A 42 1.59 -0.96 -1.56
C GLU A 42 2.07 -2.41 -1.75
N LEU A 43 1.75 -3.29 -0.80
CA LEU A 43 2.10 -4.71 -0.91
C LEU A 43 1.41 -5.37 -2.12
N LEU A 44 0.19 -4.96 -2.44
CA LEU A 44 -0.55 -5.47 -3.60
C LEU A 44 0.18 -5.12 -4.91
N LEU A 45 0.74 -3.92 -5.04
CA LEU A 45 1.54 -3.51 -6.20
C LEU A 45 2.80 -4.36 -6.35
N GLN A 46 3.55 -4.57 -5.26
CA GLN A 46 4.75 -5.42 -5.28
C GLN A 46 4.41 -6.86 -5.70
N LEU A 47 3.34 -7.41 -5.14
CA LEU A 47 2.90 -8.76 -5.48
C LEU A 47 2.38 -8.85 -6.92
N LYS A 48 1.78 -7.79 -7.46
CA LYS A 48 1.33 -7.73 -8.84
C LYS A 48 2.51 -7.77 -9.80
N GLU A 49 3.56 -7.00 -9.55
CA GLU A 49 4.82 -7.07 -10.29
C GLU A 49 5.38 -8.50 -10.28
N HIS A 50 5.52 -9.11 -9.09
CA HIS A 50 6.00 -10.48 -8.99
C HIS A 50 5.14 -11.48 -9.76
N LYS A 51 3.81 -11.35 -9.70
CA LYS A 51 2.89 -12.20 -10.45
C LYS A 51 3.10 -12.05 -11.95
N ASP A 52 3.16 -10.83 -12.46
CA ASP A 52 3.31 -10.56 -13.88
C ASP A 52 4.66 -11.03 -14.41
N LEU A 53 5.70 -10.99 -13.58
CA LEU A 53 7.02 -11.58 -13.86
C LEU A 53 7.05 -13.12 -13.72
N GLY A 54 5.91 -13.77 -13.48
CA GLY A 54 5.75 -15.23 -13.48
C GLY A 54 5.98 -15.91 -12.12
N ASN A 55 6.05 -15.17 -11.01
CA ASN A 55 6.15 -15.78 -9.69
C ASN A 55 4.80 -16.42 -9.27
N ARG A 56 4.68 -17.73 -9.47
CA ARG A 56 3.49 -18.52 -9.11
C ARG A 56 3.06 -18.42 -7.64
N TYR A 57 3.96 -18.05 -6.72
CA TYR A 57 3.61 -17.92 -5.31
C TYR A 57 2.84 -16.63 -5.03
N ALA A 58 2.93 -15.61 -5.89
CA ALA A 58 2.30 -14.30 -5.68
C ALA A 58 0.75 -14.37 -5.71
N ASP A 59 0.16 -15.31 -6.45
CA ASP A 59 -1.30 -15.42 -6.61
C ASP A 59 -2.05 -15.62 -5.29
N GLU A 60 -1.52 -16.46 -4.41
CA GLU A 60 -2.16 -16.71 -3.12
C GLU A 60 -2.08 -15.48 -2.21
N TRP A 61 -0.90 -14.84 -2.17
CA TRP A 61 -0.68 -13.62 -1.41
C TRP A 61 -1.56 -12.46 -1.90
N LEU A 62 -1.70 -12.27 -3.22
CA LEU A 62 -2.57 -11.24 -3.80
C LEU A 62 -4.02 -11.43 -3.36
N ARG A 63 -4.54 -12.66 -3.44
CA ARG A 63 -5.93 -12.97 -3.07
C ARG A 63 -6.21 -12.68 -1.61
N TYR A 64 -5.29 -12.97 -0.70
CA TYR A 64 -5.49 -12.72 0.73
C TYR A 64 -5.20 -11.29 1.14
N ASN A 65 -4.23 -10.62 0.50
CA ASN A 65 -3.92 -9.22 0.74
C ASN A 65 -5.13 -8.33 0.37
N ALA A 66 -5.74 -8.52 -0.80
CA ALA A 66 -6.90 -7.72 -1.22
C ALA A 66 -8.09 -7.81 -0.24
N LYS A 67 -8.26 -8.95 0.45
CA LYS A 67 -9.31 -9.14 1.47
C LYS A 67 -9.07 -8.34 2.76
N ARG A 68 -7.86 -7.82 2.98
CA ARG A 68 -7.52 -7.02 4.17
C ARG A 68 -8.00 -5.57 4.04
N LEU A 69 -8.30 -5.12 2.82
CA LEU A 69 -8.78 -3.76 2.54
C LEU A 69 -10.11 -3.48 3.23
N LYS A 70 -10.14 -2.38 3.99
CA LYS A 70 -11.26 -1.99 4.84
C LYS A 70 -12.24 -1.08 4.10
N THR A 71 -11.73 -0.13 3.34
CA THR A 71 -12.52 0.92 2.70
C THR A 71 -13.02 0.51 1.32
N GLY A 72 -14.12 1.12 0.88
CA GLY A 72 -14.64 0.92 -0.48
C GLY A 72 -13.71 1.50 -1.56
N VAL A 73 -13.00 2.59 -1.26
CA VAL A 73 -12.02 3.19 -2.17
C VAL A 73 -10.78 2.29 -2.34
N GLY A 74 -10.27 1.73 -1.24
CA GLY A 74 -9.14 0.79 -1.29
C GLY A 74 -9.46 -0.43 -2.14
N ARG A 75 -10.65 -1.02 -2.00
CA ARG A 75 -11.09 -2.15 -2.82
C ARG A 75 -11.15 -1.82 -4.32
N ARG A 76 -11.70 -0.65 -4.69
CA ARG A 76 -11.73 -0.21 -6.10
C ARG A 76 -10.33 0.01 -6.68
N LEU A 77 -9.40 0.56 -5.90
CA LEU A 77 -8.01 0.71 -6.32
C LEU A 77 -7.33 -0.65 -6.51
N ALA A 78 -7.55 -1.60 -5.61
CA ALA A 78 -7.03 -2.95 -5.75
C ALA A 78 -7.56 -3.66 -7.00
N GLU A 79 -8.85 -3.51 -7.31
CA GLU A 79 -9.43 -4.03 -8.56
C GLU A 79 -8.72 -3.47 -9.79
N ALA A 80 -8.48 -2.15 -9.84
CA ALA A 80 -7.75 -1.51 -10.93
C ALA A 80 -6.31 -2.03 -11.04
N ILE A 81 -5.60 -2.18 -9.91
CA ILE A 81 -4.24 -2.73 -9.90
C ILE A 81 -4.22 -4.17 -10.42
N LEU A 82 -5.15 -5.02 -9.99
CA LEU A 82 -5.20 -6.42 -10.41
C LEU A 82 -5.52 -6.60 -11.90
N GLN A 83 -6.24 -5.65 -12.51
CA GLN A 83 -6.62 -5.68 -13.93
C GLN A 83 -5.59 -5.03 -14.87
N THR A 84 -4.61 -4.30 -14.33
CA THR A 84 -3.61 -3.56 -15.10
C THR A 84 -2.29 -4.34 -15.12
N ASP A 85 -1.65 -4.50 -16.28
CA ASP A 85 -0.27 -5.00 -16.35
C ASP A 85 0.67 -4.09 -15.55
N PHE A 86 1.59 -4.64 -14.77
CA PHE A 86 2.41 -3.81 -13.87
C PHE A 86 3.22 -2.75 -14.64
N SER A 87 3.68 -3.04 -15.87
CA SER A 87 4.49 -2.11 -16.65
C SER A 87 3.66 -1.04 -17.37
N ALA A 88 2.36 -1.29 -17.57
CA ALA A 88 1.45 -0.40 -18.31
C ALA A 88 1.20 0.96 -17.63
N TRP A 89 1.56 1.11 -16.35
CA TRP A 89 1.53 2.39 -15.65
C TRP A 89 2.55 3.40 -16.22
N TRP A 90 3.64 2.89 -16.79
CA TRP A 90 4.74 3.68 -17.34
C TRP A 90 4.74 3.65 -18.87
N PHE A 91 4.46 2.51 -19.48
CA PHE A 91 4.60 2.32 -20.93
C PHE A 91 3.25 2.28 -21.65
N LYS A 92 2.56 3.42 -21.71
CA LYS A 92 1.45 3.57 -22.67
C LYS A 92 2.05 3.84 -24.05
N GLU A 93 1.39 3.34 -25.10
CA GLU A 93 1.85 3.50 -26.49
C GLU A 93 2.12 4.95 -26.89
N GLU A 94 1.48 5.91 -26.22
CA GLU A 94 1.60 7.35 -26.48
C GLU A 94 2.83 8.03 -25.82
N ASP A 95 3.58 7.31 -24.96
CA ASP A 95 4.64 7.89 -24.12
C ASP A 95 6.08 7.58 -24.59
N GLU A 96 6.26 6.89 -25.73
CA GLU A 96 7.59 6.46 -26.22
C GLU A 96 8.59 7.63 -26.32
N ASP A 97 8.13 8.78 -26.84
CA ASP A 97 8.95 9.97 -26.98
C ASP A 97 9.46 10.50 -25.64
N TRP A 98 8.64 10.45 -24.59
CA TRP A 98 9.01 10.88 -23.24
C TRP A 98 10.09 9.97 -22.65
N TRP A 99 9.96 8.65 -22.81
CA TRP A 99 10.93 7.67 -22.31
C TRP A 99 12.27 7.68 -23.06
N VAL A 100 12.28 8.13 -24.33
CA VAL A 100 13.51 8.23 -25.14
C VAL A 100 14.20 9.59 -25.00
N LYS A 101 13.42 10.69 -24.93
CA LYS A 101 13.95 12.07 -24.99
C LYS A 101 13.92 12.80 -23.66
N GLY A 102 13.19 12.30 -22.66
CA GLY A 102 13.01 12.94 -21.35
C GLY A 102 12.23 14.27 -21.40
N ARG A 103 11.52 14.53 -22.51
CA ARG A 103 10.72 15.74 -22.76
C ARG A 103 9.61 15.45 -23.75
#